data_AF-A0A969MV67-F1
#
_entry.id   AF-A0A969MV67-F1
#
_cell.length_a   1.000
_cell.length_b   1.000
_cell.length_c   1.000
_cell.angle_alpha   90.00
_cell.angle_beta   90.00
_cell.angle_gamma   90.00
#
_symmetry.space_group_name_H-M   'P 1'
#
loop_
_entity.id
_entity.type
_entity.pdbx_description
1 polymer ?
#
loop_
_entity_poly.entity_id
_entity_poly.type
_entity_poly.pdbx_seq_one_letter_code
_entity_poly.pdbx_strand_id
1 'polypeptide(L)'
;RFLDKIEESRPIPRQQLAEIAQGRVWSGVEAERLGLVDELGGLDAAIQAAVEEADLGDDWRLEEYPKYPSFGEQFFGRLFSSRTSNQVPRAATPADPLSLELQKLRGDLETLKALNDPLGAYMRLPFLPRVN
;
A
#
# COMPACT_ATOMS: atom_id res chain seq x y z
N ARG A 1 -25.87 8.40 -14.83
CA ARG A 1 -25.00 8.32 -13.63
C ARG A 1 -23.79 9.25 -13.71
N PHE A 2 -22.96 9.22 -14.76
CA PHE A 2 -21.80 10.13 -14.85
C PHE A 2 -22.21 11.58 -15.15
N LEU A 3 -23.01 11.79 -16.20
CA LEU A 3 -23.51 13.12 -16.58
C LEU A 3 -24.31 13.78 -15.45
N ASP A 4 -25.19 13.02 -14.80
CA ASP A 4 -26.02 13.55 -13.70
C ASP A 4 -25.15 14.07 -12.55
N LYS A 5 -24.03 13.41 -12.22
CA LYS A 5 -23.12 13.86 -11.17
C LYS A 5 -22.38 15.16 -11.53
N ILE A 6 -22.05 15.35 -12.80
CA ILE A 6 -21.40 16.59 -13.26
C ILE A 6 -22.41 17.73 -13.28
N GLU A 7 -23.64 17.47 -13.72
CA GLU A 7 -24.73 18.46 -13.72
C GLU A 7 -25.06 18.97 -12.31
N GLU A 8 -24.97 18.10 -11.29
CA GLU A 8 -25.11 18.51 -9.88
C GLU A 8 -23.92 19.35 -9.36
N SER A 9 -22.72 19.10 -9.88
CA SER A 9 -21.48 19.69 -9.35
C SER A 9 -21.05 20.96 -10.08
N ARG A 10 -21.43 21.11 -11.35
CA ARG A 10 -20.99 22.20 -12.22
C ARG A 10 -22.18 22.82 -12.95
N PRO A 11 -22.25 24.16 -13.07
CA PRO A 11 -23.32 24.86 -13.76
C PRO A 11 -23.16 24.79 -15.30
N ILE A 12 -22.98 23.59 -15.86
CA ILE A 12 -22.83 23.36 -17.29
C ILE A 12 -24.15 22.81 -17.85
N PRO A 13 -24.73 23.41 -18.90
CA PRO A 13 -25.95 22.89 -19.53
C PRO A 13 -25.76 21.44 -20.00
N ARG A 14 -26.74 20.56 -19.69
CA ARG A 14 -26.70 19.13 -20.03
C ARG A 14 -26.42 18.85 -21.50
N GLN A 15 -26.93 19.70 -22.40
CA GLN A 15 -26.72 19.57 -23.84
C GLN A 15 -25.26 19.79 -24.23
N GLN A 16 -24.62 20.83 -23.69
CA GLN A 16 -23.20 21.11 -23.90
C GLN A 16 -22.33 20.02 -23.24
N LEU A 17 -22.72 19.55 -22.06
CA LEU A 17 -22.02 18.48 -21.36
C LEU A 17 -22.03 17.17 -22.18
N ALA A 18 -23.15 16.83 -22.82
CA ALA A 18 -23.26 15.62 -23.65
C ALA A 18 -22.36 15.65 -24.90
N GLU A 19 -22.07 16.84 -25.44
CA GLU A 19 -21.11 17.00 -26.55
C GLU A 19 -19.66 16.81 -26.08
N ILE A 20 -19.33 17.29 -24.88
CA ILE A 20 -17.99 17.24 -24.31
C ILE A 20 -17.68 15.83 -23.74
N ALA A 21 -18.67 15.16 -23.15
CA ALA A 21 -18.54 13.91 -22.41
C ALA A 21 -18.70 12.65 -23.29
N GLN A 22 -18.02 12.61 -24.44
CA GLN A 22 -18.05 11.48 -25.39
C GLN A 22 -16.85 10.52 -25.27
N GLY A 23 -16.16 10.52 -24.12
CA GLY A 23 -14.96 9.71 -23.91
C GLY A 23 -13.67 10.29 -24.51
N ARG A 24 -13.71 11.56 -24.93
CA ARG A 24 -12.52 12.32 -25.34
C ARG A 24 -11.68 12.70 -24.12
N VAL A 25 -10.36 12.65 -24.28
CA VAL A 25 -9.40 13.18 -23.29
C VAL A 25 -9.14 14.65 -23.60
N TRP A 26 -9.17 15.49 -22.57
CA TRP A 26 -8.92 16.91 -22.65
C TRP A 26 -7.58 17.25 -21.98
N SER A 27 -6.84 18.20 -22.55
CA SER A 27 -5.73 18.82 -21.83
C SER A 27 -6.26 19.65 -20.66
N GLY A 28 -5.42 19.89 -19.63
CA GLY A 28 -5.82 20.75 -18.50
C GLY A 28 -6.32 22.11 -18.96
N VAL A 29 -5.61 22.74 -19.91
CA VAL A 29 -5.98 24.06 -20.46
C VAL A 29 -7.33 24.03 -21.19
N GLU A 30 -7.63 22.97 -21.95
CA GLU A 30 -8.95 22.84 -22.57
C GLU A 30 -10.03 22.55 -21.53
N ALA A 31 -9.73 21.73 -20.53
CA ALA A 31 -10.66 21.43 -19.45
C ALA A 31 -11.06 22.70 -18.68
N GLU A 32 -10.11 23.61 -18.43
CA GLU A 32 -10.37 24.91 -17.80
C GLU A 32 -11.29 25.77 -18.68
N ARG A 33 -10.98 25.88 -19.98
CA ARG A 33 -11.82 26.63 -20.95
C ARG A 33 -13.24 26.08 -21.08
N LEU A 34 -13.40 24.77 -20.92
CA LEU A 34 -14.70 24.08 -20.94
C LEU A 34 -15.41 24.10 -19.59
N GLY A 35 -14.79 24.68 -18.55
CA GLY A 35 -15.32 24.72 -17.18
C GLY A 35 -15.34 23.37 -16.47
N LEU A 36 -14.56 22.39 -16.94
CA LEU A 36 -14.44 21.06 -16.33
C LEU A 36 -13.46 21.02 -15.15
N VAL A 37 -12.55 21.99 -15.07
CA VAL A 37 -11.70 22.26 -13.90
C VAL A 37 -11.82 23.74 -13.56
N ASP A 38 -11.55 24.08 -12.30
CA ASP A 38 -11.72 25.43 -11.79
C ASP A 38 -10.46 26.28 -11.99
N GLU A 39 -9.29 25.70 -11.73
CA GLU A 39 -8.00 26.36 -11.90
C GLU A 39 -6.91 25.37 -12.35
N LEU A 40 -5.86 25.91 -12.97
CA LEU A 40 -4.65 25.17 -13.31
C LEU A 40 -3.56 25.36 -12.25
N GLY A 41 -3.09 24.26 -11.68
CA GLY A 41 -2.05 24.28 -10.67
C GLY A 41 -1.41 22.92 -10.42
N GLY A 42 -0.39 22.94 -9.58
CA GLY A 42 0.24 21.73 -9.04
C GLY A 42 -0.38 21.30 -7.71
N LEU A 43 0.26 20.32 -7.06
CA LEU A 43 -0.15 19.84 -5.74
C LEU A 43 -0.11 20.95 -4.69
N ASP A 44 0.93 21.78 -4.69
CA ASP A 44 1.08 22.86 -3.70
C ASP A 44 -0.07 23.89 -3.80
N ALA A 45 -0.47 24.23 -5.03
CA ALA A 45 -1.61 25.12 -5.26
C ALA A 45 -2.93 24.49 -4.77
N ALA A 46 -3.13 23.19 -5.00
CA ALA A 46 -4.30 22.48 -4.51
C ALA A 46 -4.35 22.41 -2.97
N ILE A 47 -3.20 22.22 -2.32
CA ILE A 47 -3.11 22.23 -0.85
C ILE A 47 -3.45 23.63 -0.32
N GLN A 48 -2.87 24.68 -0.91
CA GLN A 48 -3.15 26.05 -0.50
C GLN A 48 -4.63 26.41 -0.67
N ALA A 49 -5.23 26.09 -1.82
CA ALA A 49 -6.66 26.29 -2.04
C ALA A 49 -7.53 25.56 -1.01
N ALA A 50 -7.15 24.34 -0.62
CA ALA A 50 -7.86 23.59 0.42
C ALA A 50 -7.71 24.22 1.83
N VAL A 51 -6.55 24.78 2.14
CA VAL A 51 -6.29 25.50 3.40
C VAL A 51 -7.12 26.79 3.47
N GLU A 52 -7.18 27.52 2.36
CA GLU A 52 -7.98 28.74 2.22
C GLU A 52 -9.47 28.45 2.32
N GLU A 53 -9.98 27.45 1.60
CA GLU A 53 -11.39 27.04 1.65
C GLU A 53 -11.81 26.52 3.04
N ALA A 54 -10.88 25.96 3.81
CA ALA A 54 -11.12 25.44 5.15
C ALA A 54 -10.84 26.46 6.27
N ASP A 55 -10.46 27.70 5.96
CA ASP A 55 -10.13 28.77 6.92
C ASP A 55 -9.11 28.35 8.01
N LEU A 56 -8.10 27.54 7.64
CA LEU A 56 -7.15 26.97 8.61
C LEU A 56 -6.04 27.93 9.04
N GLY A 57 -5.82 29.04 8.32
CA GLY A 57 -4.73 29.98 8.58
C GLY A 57 -3.35 29.33 8.41
N ASP A 58 -2.37 29.73 9.23
CA ASP A 58 -0.98 29.25 9.14
C ASP A 58 -0.71 27.96 9.94
N ASP A 59 -1.65 27.52 10.79
CA ASP A 59 -1.46 26.39 11.69
C ASP A 59 -2.10 25.11 11.14
N TRP A 60 -1.48 24.58 10.07
CA TRP A 60 -1.88 23.30 9.48
C TRP A 60 -0.66 22.39 9.26
N ARG A 61 -0.93 21.08 9.14
CA ARG A 61 0.10 20.08 8.83
C ARG A 61 -0.39 19.14 7.75
N LEU A 62 0.46 18.90 6.76
CA LEU A 62 0.25 17.85 5.78
C LEU A 62 0.48 16.48 6.41
N GLU A 63 -0.52 15.60 6.37
CA GLU A 63 -0.38 14.20 6.74
C GLU A 63 -0.59 13.31 5.52
N GLU A 64 0.44 12.56 5.13
CA GLU A 64 0.36 11.61 4.03
C GLU A 64 -0.05 10.22 4.53
N TYR A 65 -0.91 9.55 3.77
CA TYR A 65 -1.39 8.20 4.05
C TYR A 65 -1.07 7.25 2.90
N PRO A 66 -0.82 5.95 3.19
CA PRO A 66 -0.86 5.32 4.51
C PRO A 66 0.40 5.62 5.36
N LYS A 67 0.22 5.76 6.69
CA LYS A 67 1.34 5.91 7.63
C LYS A 67 2.10 4.60 7.76
N TYR A 68 3.24 4.48 7.09
CA TYR A 68 4.15 3.37 7.35
C TYR A 68 4.83 3.60 8.70
N PRO A 69 4.89 2.59 9.58
CA PRO A 69 5.59 2.73 10.84
C PRO A 69 7.04 3.09 10.53
N SER A 70 7.52 4.17 11.14
CA SER A 70 8.90 4.60 11.02
C SER A 70 9.85 3.48 11.48
N PHE A 71 11.09 3.51 11.00
CA PHE A 71 12.10 2.52 11.43
C PHE A 71 12.24 2.46 12.97
N GLY A 72 12.11 3.61 13.65
CA GLY A 72 12.12 3.70 15.11
C GLY A 72 10.91 3.05 15.78
N GLU A 73 9.70 3.27 15.24
CA GLU A 73 8.48 2.61 15.73
C GLU A 73 8.52 1.10 15.50
N GLN A 74 9.05 0.65 14.36
CA GLN A 74 9.26 -0.77 14.10
C GLN A 74 10.29 -1.38 15.06
N PHE A 75 11.39 -0.68 15.34
CA PHE A 75 12.44 -1.13 16.25
C PHE A 75 11.96 -1.16 17.71
N PHE A 76 11.28 -0.10 18.17
CA PHE A 76 10.71 -0.04 19.51
C PHE A 76 9.62 -1.09 19.70
N GLY A 77 8.75 -1.29 18.70
CA GLY A 77 7.76 -2.35 18.69
C GLY A 77 8.39 -3.75 18.85
N ARG A 78 9.51 -4.03 18.17
CA ARG A 78 10.27 -5.28 18.32
C ARG A 78 10.90 -5.42 19.71
N LEU A 79 11.52 -4.36 20.23
CA LEU A 79 12.17 -4.38 21.55
C LEU A 79 11.16 -4.53 22.70
N PHE A 80 10.01 -3.87 22.63
CA PHE A 80 8.97 -3.95 23.65
C PHE A 80 8.21 -5.27 23.60
N SER A 81 7.96 -5.81 22.39
CA SER A 81 7.41 -7.16 22.22
C SER A 81 8.34 -8.24 22.77
N SER A 82 9.65 -7.96 22.86
CA SER A 82 10.64 -8.90 23.43
C SER A 82 10.67 -8.90 24.96
N ARG A 83 9.97 -7.98 25.66
CA ARG A 83 10.04 -7.83 27.13
C ARG A 83 8.77 -8.21 27.90
N THR A 84 7.67 -8.55 27.22
CA THR A 84 6.40 -8.92 27.87
C THR A 84 6.18 -10.43 28.04
N SER A 85 7.10 -11.29 27.57
CA SER A 85 7.03 -12.73 27.83
C SER A 85 7.73 -13.09 29.14
N ASN A 86 7.09 -12.81 30.28
CA ASN A 86 7.48 -13.40 31.57
C ASN A 86 6.29 -14.02 32.31
N GLN A 87 5.38 -14.67 31.59
CA GLN A 87 4.49 -15.70 32.14
C GLN A 87 4.38 -16.86 31.16
N VAL A 88 4.88 -18.02 31.60
CA VAL A 88 4.65 -19.31 30.96
C VAL A 88 3.33 -19.87 31.50
N PRO A 89 2.32 -20.13 30.65
CA PRO A 89 1.48 -21.30 30.81
C PRO A 89 1.84 -22.34 29.75
N ARG A 90 2.09 -23.53 30.27
CA ARG A 90 2.23 -24.79 29.57
C ARG A 90 0.99 -25.04 28.69
N ALA A 91 1.23 -25.53 27.47
CA ALA A 91 0.26 -26.07 26.49
C ALA A 91 -0.52 -25.06 25.63
N ALA A 92 0.16 -24.53 24.62
CA ALA A 92 -0.28 -24.40 23.22
C ALA A 92 0.76 -23.51 22.54
N THR A 93 1.68 -24.06 21.74
CA THR A 93 2.68 -23.27 20.98
C THR A 93 1.97 -22.33 20.00
N PRO A 94 1.93 -21.00 20.24
CA PRO A 94 1.55 -20.04 19.21
C PRO A 94 2.83 -19.64 18.47
N ALA A 95 2.76 -19.54 17.15
CA ALA A 95 3.89 -19.33 16.25
C ALA A 95 4.81 -18.17 16.69
N ASP A 96 5.91 -18.52 17.36
CA ASP A 96 7.05 -17.64 17.56
C ASP A 96 7.78 -17.57 16.20
N PRO A 97 7.94 -16.40 15.56
CA PRO A 97 8.58 -16.29 14.24
C PRO A 97 9.96 -16.96 14.21
N LEU A 98 10.69 -16.94 15.34
CA LEU A 98 11.97 -17.61 15.48
C LEU A 98 11.83 -19.14 15.47
N SER A 99 10.77 -19.69 16.06
CA SER A 99 10.51 -21.13 16.03
C SER A 99 10.18 -21.62 14.62
N LEU A 100 9.50 -20.78 13.85
CA LEU A 100 9.14 -21.04 12.45
C LEU A 100 10.39 -21.02 11.56
N GLU A 101 11.31 -20.09 11.82
CA GLU A 101 12.60 -20.00 11.16
C GLU A 101 13.54 -21.15 11.55
N LEU A 102 13.57 -21.51 12.84
CA LEU A 102 14.34 -22.65 13.35
C LEU A 102 13.81 -23.99 12.82
N GLN A 103 12.49 -24.11 12.62
CA GLN A 103 11.87 -25.29 12.02
C GLN A 103 12.20 -25.38 10.53
N LYS A 104 12.17 -24.28 9.79
CA LYS A 104 12.64 -24.22 8.40
C LYS A 104 14.12 -24.61 8.30
N LEU A 105 14.96 -24.04 9.15
CA LEU A 105 16.40 -24.29 9.19
C LEU A 105 16.72 -25.75 9.56
N ARG A 106 15.95 -26.36 10.48
CA ARG A 106 16.03 -27.80 10.75
C ARG A 106 15.64 -28.64 9.53
N GLY A 107 14.58 -28.27 8.79
CA GLY A 107 14.17 -28.97 7.57
C GLY A 107 15.21 -28.88 6.45
N ASP A 108 15.83 -27.71 6.29
CA ASP A 108 16.93 -27.50 5.34
C ASP A 108 18.16 -28.34 5.72
N LEU A 109 18.51 -28.39 7.01
CA LEU A 109 19.61 -29.23 7.50
C LEU A 109 19.36 -30.72 7.28
N GLU A 110 18.14 -31.23 7.48
CA GLU A 110 17.81 -32.62 7.17
C GLU A 110 17.88 -32.90 5.67
N THR A 111 17.49 -31.94 4.83
CA THR A 111 17.67 -32.06 3.38
C THR A 111 19.15 -32.15 3.02
N LEU A 112 20.00 -31.32 3.62
CA LEU A 112 21.46 -31.35 3.41
C LEU A 112 22.10 -32.64 3.93
N LYS A 113 21.59 -33.23 5.01
CA LYS A 113 22.05 -34.54 5.50
C LYS A 113 21.61 -35.70 4.60
N ALA A 114 20.46 -35.58 3.94
CA ALA A 114 19.99 -36.55 2.96
C ALA A 114 20.79 -36.51 1.65
N LEU A 115 21.56 -35.44 1.41
CA LEU A 115 22.51 -35.34 0.31
C LEU A 115 23.74 -36.21 0.61
N ASN A 116 23.68 -37.47 0.18
CA ASN A 116 24.75 -38.46 0.36
C ASN A 116 25.23 -39.02 -1.00
N ASP A 117 25.55 -38.13 -1.94
CA ASP A 117 26.15 -38.48 -3.24
C ASP A 117 27.69 -38.38 -3.15
N PRO A 118 28.44 -39.47 -3.42
CA PRO A 118 29.90 -39.49 -3.35
C PRO A 118 30.61 -38.58 -4.38
N LEU A 119 29.92 -38.11 -5.43
CA LEU A 119 30.47 -37.18 -6.43
C LEU A 119 30.04 -35.71 -6.20
N GLY A 120 29.22 -35.43 -5.17
CA GLY A 120 28.92 -34.07 -4.69
C GLY A 120 28.07 -33.20 -5.62
N ALA A 121 27.41 -33.78 -6.64
CA ALA A 121 26.58 -33.04 -7.57
C ALA A 121 25.10 -33.10 -7.18
N TYR A 122 24.50 -31.95 -6.81
CA TYR A 122 23.10 -31.87 -6.40
C TYR A 122 22.32 -30.83 -7.20
N MET A 123 21.13 -31.20 -7.67
CA MET A 123 20.18 -30.29 -8.33
C MET A 123 18.90 -30.18 -7.50
N ARG A 124 18.60 -28.99 -6.98
CA ARG A 124 17.38 -28.73 -6.22
C ARG A 124 16.34 -28.09 -7.14
N LEU A 125 15.31 -28.85 -7.51
CA LEU A 125 14.15 -28.30 -8.21
C LEU A 125 13.29 -27.49 -7.23
N PRO A 126 12.77 -26.31 -7.62
CA PRO A 126 11.96 -25.46 -6.75
C PRO A 126 10.56 -26.03 -6.44
N PHE A 127 10.21 -27.17 -7.04
CA PHE A 127 8.96 -27.90 -6.79
C PHE A 127 9.20 -29.41 -6.95
N LEU A 128 8.47 -30.21 -6.17
CA LEU A 128 8.42 -31.67 -6.34
C LEU A 128 7.28 -32.00 -7.31
N PRO A 129 7.54 -32.66 -8.45
CA PRO A 129 6.47 -33.10 -9.33
C PRO A 129 5.62 -34.15 -8.61
N ARG A 130 4.30 -33.91 -8.51
CA ARG A 130 3.36 -34.94 -8.06
C ARG A 130 3.11 -35.89 -9.24
N VAL A 131 3.52 -37.14 -9.11
CA VAL A 131 3.14 -38.22 -10.02
C VAL A 131 1.98 -38.97 -9.37
N ASN A 132 0.84 -39.02 -10.05
CA ASN A 132 -0.31 -39.85 -9.67
C ASN A 132 0.02 -41.34 -9.84
#